data_AF-A0A519ETQ3-F1
#
_entry.id   AF-A0A519ETQ3-F1
#
_cell.length_a   1.000
_cell.length_b   1.000
_cell.length_c   1.000
_cell.angle_alpha   90.00
_cell.angle_beta   90.00
_cell.angle_gamma   90.00
#
_symmetry.space_group_name_H-M   'P 1'
#
loop_
_entity.id
_entity.type
_entity.pdbx_description
1 polymer ?
#
loop_
_entity_poly.entity_id
_entity_poly.type
_entity_poly.pdbx_seq_one_letter_code
_entity_poly.pdbx_strand_id
1 'polypeptide(L)'
;IIGSFFGTAFILLLPGQMNTLIAWLSKVLGLGIGVEALAHIPHMIYGATIILVLLIEPMGLGKLYANVRNYLLVWPFGYVRK
;
A
#
# COMPACT_ATOMS: atom_id res chain seq x y z
N ILE A 1 11.20 -5.26 -14.39
CA ILE A 1 11.57 -3.85 -14.15
C ILE A 1 10.52 -3.11 -13.31
N ILE A 2 9.25 -3.05 -13.73
CA ILE A 2 8.18 -2.30 -13.04
C ILE A 2 8.07 -2.59 -11.52
N GLY A 3 8.27 -3.86 -11.12
CA GLY A 3 8.20 -4.26 -9.71
C GLY A 3 9.28 -3.64 -8.82
N SER A 4 10.48 -3.39 -9.35
CA SER A 4 11.55 -2.70 -8.60
C SER A 4 11.22 -1.23 -8.40
N PHE A 5 10.65 -0.56 -9.41
CA PHE A 5 10.17 0.82 -9.26
C PHE A 5 9.05 0.94 -8.22
N PHE A 6 8.05 0.04 -8.28
CA PHE A 6 6.98 0.02 -7.29
C PHE A 6 7.48 -0.32 -5.89
N GLY A 7 8.42 -1.27 -5.76
CA GLY A 7 9.04 -1.60 -4.48
C GLY A 7 9.80 -0.41 -3.87
N THR A 8 10.62 0.28 -4.67
CA THR A 8 11.36 1.47 -4.22
C THR A 8 10.41 2.61 -3.83
N ALA A 9 9.40 2.89 -4.66
CA ALA A 9 8.40 3.91 -4.35
C ALA A 9 7.64 3.57 -3.06
N PHE A 10 7.28 2.30 -2.85
CA PHE A 10 6.59 1.83 -1.65
C PHE A 10 7.44 2.02 -0.40
N ILE A 11 8.71 1.61 -0.41
CA ILE A 11 9.58 1.73 0.77
C ILE A 11 9.87 3.20 1.11
N LEU A 12 10.07 4.05 0.10
CA LEU A 12 10.44 5.44 0.30
C LEU A 12 9.26 6.34 0.67
N LEU A 13 8.11 6.18 -0.01
CA LEU A 13 6.99 7.12 0.12
C LEU A 13 6.01 6.72 1.22
N LEU A 14 5.82 5.43 1.46
CA LEU A 14 4.77 4.95 2.37
C LEU A 14 4.92 5.44 3.81
N PRO A 15 6.13 5.51 4.43
CA PRO A 15 6.27 6.03 5.78
C PRO A 15 5.77 7.48 5.92
N GLY A 16 6.16 8.34 4.97
CA GLY A 16 5.72 9.75 4.94
C GLY A 16 4.22 9.87 4.73
N GLN A 17 3.68 9.10 3.77
CA GLN A 17 2.25 9.09 3.51
C GLN A 17 1.43 8.59 4.70
N MET A 18 1.88 7.57 5.42
CA MET A 18 1.18 7.07 6.61
C MET A 18 1.17 8.12 7.72
N ASN A 19 2.29 8.81 7.96
CA ASN A 19 2.33 9.88 8.96
C ASN A 19 1.32 11.00 8.64
N THR A 20 1.29 11.47 7.39
CA THR A 20 0.35 12.51 6.97
C THR A 20 -1.10 12.01 7.01
N LEU A 21 -1.37 10.78 6.58
CA LEU A 21 -2.71 10.17 6.61
C LEU A 21 -3.27 10.07 8.03
N ILE A 22 -2.45 9.62 8.99
CA ILE A 22 -2.85 9.46 10.39
C ILE A 22 -3.08 10.81 11.05
N ALA A 23 -2.21 11.79 10.80
CA ALA A 23 -2.41 13.16 11.28
C ALA A 23 -3.69 13.79 10.73
N TRP A 24 -3.97 13.56 9.43
CA TRP A 24 -5.21 14.03 8.80
C TRP A 24 -6.45 13.33 9.38
N LEU A 25 -6.42 12.01 9.55
CA LEU A 25 -7.51 11.23 10.16
C LEU A 25 -7.79 11.66 11.60
N SER A 26 -6.74 11.89 12.40
CA SER A 26 -6.85 12.43 13.76
C SER A 26 -7.60 13.75 13.78
N LYS A 27 -7.27 14.66 12.86
CA LYS A 27 -7.92 15.97 12.74
C LYS A 27 -9.38 15.85 12.33
N VAL A 28 -9.71 14.99 11.36
CA VAL A 28 -11.09 14.80 10.86
C VAL A 28 -11.98 14.13 11.90
N LEU A 29 -11.45 13.15 12.63
CA LEU A 29 -12.20 12.42 13.65
C LEU A 29 -12.25 13.14 15.01
N GLY A 30 -11.56 14.28 15.15
CA GLY A 30 -11.46 15.01 16.42
C GLY A 30 -10.74 14.22 17.51
N LEU A 31 -10.01 13.16 17.15
CA LEU A 31 -9.27 12.32 18.09
C LEU A 31 -7.99 13.07 18.46
N GLY A 32 -7.88 13.51 19.71
CA GLY A 32 -6.65 14.07 20.27
C GLY A 32 -5.58 12.99 20.44
N ILE A 33 -5.01 12.52 19.34
CA ILE A 33 -3.91 11.55 19.36
C ILE A 33 -2.70 12.25 19.99
N GLY A 34 -2.23 11.73 21.13
CA GLY A 34 -1.05 12.24 21.80
C GLY A 34 0.19 12.16 20.90
N VAL A 35 1.16 13.04 21.12
CA VAL A 35 2.40 13.12 20.34
C VAL A 35 3.15 11.78 20.32
N GLU A 36 3.12 11.04 21.43
CA GLU A 36 3.72 9.70 21.54
C GLU A 36 3.05 8.67 20.62
N ALA A 37 1.71 8.66 20.57
CA ALA A 37 0.97 7.76 19.70
C ALA A 37 1.20 8.09 18.22
N LEU A 38 1.30 9.38 17.87
CA LEU A 38 1.68 9.84 16.53
C LEU A 38 3.10 9.43 16.13
N ALA A 39 4.02 9.24 17.08
CA ALA A 39 5.36 8.76 16.78
C ALA A 39 5.42 7.25 16.49
N HIS A 40 4.57 6.43 17.13
CA HIS A 40 4.67 4.97 17.03
C HIS A 40 3.67 4.33 16.06
N ILE A 41 2.44 4.84 15.98
CA ILE A 41 1.37 4.26 15.15
C ILE A 41 1.75 4.22 13.66
N PRO A 42 2.31 5.30 13.05
CA PRO A 42 2.68 5.27 11.64
C PRO A 42 3.72 4.18 11.33
N HIS A 43 4.67 3.95 12.22
CA HIS A 43 5.69 2.92 12.05
C HIS A 43 5.12 1.50 12.16
N MET A 44 4.21 1.27 13.11
CA MET A 44 3.51 -0.01 13.24
C MET A 44 2.68 -0.31 11.98
N ILE A 45 1.93 0.68 11.48
CA ILE A 45 1.10 0.53 10.27
C ILE A 45 1.98 0.32 9.03
N TYR A 46 3.10 1.03 8.92
CA TYR A 46 4.07 0.82 7.85
C TYR A 46 4.56 -0.64 7.82
N GLY A 47 5.02 -1.17 8.96
CA GLY A 47 5.46 -2.55 9.08
C GLY A 47 4.35 -3.56 8.76
N ALA A 48 3.15 -3.35 9.28
CA ALA A 48 2.00 -4.19 8.98
C ALA A 48 1.65 -4.19 7.49
N THR A 49 1.77 -3.05 6.81
CA THR A 49 1.47 -2.93 5.38
C THR A 49 2.47 -3.73 4.53
N ILE A 50 3.76 -3.75 4.92
CA ILE A 50 4.76 -4.61 4.26
C ILE A 50 4.36 -6.08 4.41
N ILE A 51 4.03 -6.51 5.63
CA ILE A 51 3.64 -7.90 5.90
C ILE A 51 2.40 -8.28 5.09
N LEU A 52 1.38 -7.42 5.04
CA LEU A 52 0.17 -7.64 4.26
C LEU A 52 0.45 -7.81 2.76
N VAL A 53 1.31 -6.96 2.18
CA VAL A 53 1.69 -7.07 0.77
C VAL A 53 2.36 -8.41 0.49
N LEU A 54 3.28 -8.84 1.36
CA LEU A 54 3.98 -10.12 1.22
C LEU A 54 3.05 -11.33 1.46
N LEU A 55 2.08 -11.20 2.35
CA LEU A 55 1.08 -12.23 2.66
C LEU A 55 0.13 -12.45 1.47
N ILE A 56 -0.33 -11.36 0.84
CA ILE A 56 -1.26 -11.42 -0.30
C ILE A 56 -0.55 -11.92 -1.56
N GLU A 57 0.67 -11.42 -1.84
CA GLU A 57 1.46 -11.86 -2.99
C GLU A 57 2.96 -11.89 -2.62
N PRO A 58 3.57 -13.08 -2.48
CA PRO A 58 4.96 -13.21 -2.05
C PRO A 58 5.97 -12.70 -3.08
N MET A 59 5.59 -12.62 -4.35
CA MET A 59 6.41 -11.98 -5.39
C MET A 59 6.33 -10.44 -5.37
N GLY A 60 5.53 -9.87 -4.46
CA GLY A 60 5.40 -8.45 -4.23
C GLY A 60 4.57 -7.70 -5.26
N LEU A 61 4.69 -6.37 -5.21
CA LEU A 61 3.84 -5.41 -5.94
C LEU A 61 3.91 -5.55 -7.47
N GLY A 62 5.05 -6.02 -8.01
CA GLY A 62 5.21 -6.18 -9.45
C GLY A 62 4.23 -7.20 -10.04
N LYS A 63 4.01 -8.32 -9.34
CA LYS A 63 3.07 -9.35 -9.78
C LYS A 63 1.63 -8.97 -9.49
N LEU A 64 1.37 -8.29 -8.37
CA LEU A 64 0.06 -7.71 -8.07
C LEU A 64 -0.40 -6.78 -9.21
N TYR A 65 0.47 -5.88 -9.67
CA TYR A 65 0.19 -4.98 -10.78
C TYR A 65 -0.08 -5.74 -12.09
N ALA A 66 0.72 -6.77 -12.40
CA ALA A 66 0.52 -7.57 -13.59
C ALA A 66 -0.82 -8.32 -13.58
N ASN A 67 -1.19 -8.90 -12.43
CA ASN A 67 -2.48 -9.59 -12.26
C ASN A 67 -3.65 -8.63 -12.47
N VAL A 68 -3.62 -7.47 -11.81
CA VAL A 68 -4.65 -6.43 -11.94
C VAL A 68 -4.75 -5.94 -13.39
N ARG A 69 -3.62 -5.65 -14.03
CA ARG A 69 -3.58 -5.22 -15.43
C ARG A 69 -4.16 -6.28 -16.36
N ASN A 70 -3.75 -7.53 -16.21
CA ASN A 70 -4.24 -8.63 -17.05
C ASN A 70 -5.74 -8.86 -16.84
N TYR A 71 -6.23 -8.74 -15.61
CA TYR A 71 -7.65 -8.79 -15.30
C TYR A 71 -8.41 -7.64 -16.01
N LEU A 72 -7.94 -6.41 -15.88
CA LEU A 72 -8.58 -5.24 -16.48
C LEU A 72 -8.58 -5.24 -18.01
N LEU A 73 -7.61 -5.92 -18.64
CA LEU A 73 -7.57 -6.06 -20.11
C LEU A 73 -8.67 -6.95 -20.66
N VAL A 74 -9.09 -7.96 -19.90
CA VAL A 74 -10.18 -8.88 -20.31
C VAL A 74 -11.51 -8.47 -19.73
N TRP A 75 -11.51 -7.59 -18.73
CA TRP A 75 -12.71 -7.07 -18.12
C TRP A 75 -13.40 -6.03 -19.03
N PRO A 76 -14.74 -6.03 -19.18
CA PRO A 76 -15.72 -6.92 -18.52
C PRO A 76 -16.11 -8.16 -19.35
N PHE A 77 -15.65 -8.30 -20.60
CA PHE A 77 -16.19 -9.29 -21.54
C PHE A 77 -15.43 -10.62 -21.64
N GLY A 78 -14.40 -10.84 -20.83
CA GLY A 78 -13.92 -12.18 -20.44
C GLY A 78 -13.21 -13.04 -21.49
N TYR A 79 -12.77 -12.51 -22.64
CA TYR A 79 -12.12 -13.35 -23.66
C TYR A 79 -10.79 -12.80 -24.16
N VAL A 80 -9.71 -13.52 -23.85
CA VAL A 80 -8.51 -13.59 -24.70
C VAL A 80 -8.49 -15.01 -25.25
N ARG A 81 -8.76 -15.17 -26.55
CA ARG A 81 -8.60 -16.46 -27.25
C ARG A 81 -7.11 -16.81 -27.22
N LYS A 82 -6.81 -18.06 -26.84
CA LYS A 82 -5.47 -18.64 -26.70
C LYS A 82 -4.48 -18.20 -27.78
#